data_AF-A0A9D7AGW0-F1
#
_entry.id   AF-A0A9D7AGW0-F1
#
_cell.length_a   1.000
_cell.length_b   1.000
_cell.length_c   1.000
_cell.angle_alpha   90.00
_cell.angle_beta   90.00
_cell.angle_gamma   90.00
#
_symmetry.space_group_name_H-M   'P 1'
#
loop_
_entity.id
_entity.type
_entity.pdbx_description
1 polymer ?
#
loop_
_entity_poly.entity_id
_entity_poly.type
_entity_poly.pdbx_seq_one_letter_code
_entity_poly.pdbx_strand_id
1 'polypeptide(L)' 'MARLIQLSDYCYVAADLIAQVTATENQGVVVTLRDNQQLIAMRGYGETVWQTKDRIIKAINEASV' A
#
# COMPACT_ATOMS: atom_id res chain seq x y z
N MET A 1 -2.85 18.31 2.81
CA MET A 1 -4.12 17.66 2.44
C MET A 1 -3.85 16.17 2.46
N ALA A 2 -4.51 15.38 3.31
CA ALA A 2 -4.19 13.96 3.43
C ALA A 2 -4.61 13.23 2.13
N ARG A 3 -3.63 12.67 1.40
CA ARG A 3 -3.89 11.87 0.21
C ARG A 3 -4.09 10.41 0.62
N LEU A 4 -5.23 9.87 0.19
CA LEU A 4 -5.63 8.49 0.47
C LEU A 4 -5.00 7.56 -0.56
N ILE A 5 -4.32 6.53 -0.08
CA ILE A 5 -3.73 5.45 -0.86
C ILE A 5 -4.73 4.31 -0.93
N GLN A 6 -5.12 3.94 -2.15
CA GLN A 6 -5.99 2.80 -2.39
C GLN A 6 -5.20 1.50 -2.24
N LEU A 7 -5.57 0.71 -1.22
CA LEU A 7 -5.02 -0.63 -0.99
C LEU A 7 -5.86 -1.71 -1.66
N SER A 8 -7.18 -1.52 -1.71
CA SER A 8 -8.12 -2.40 -2.43
C SER A 8 -9.33 -1.61 -2.93
N ASP A 9 -10.26 -2.27 -3.63
CA ASP A 9 -11.50 -1.64 -4.13
C ASP A 9 -12.35 -1.00 -3.03
N TYR A 10 -12.20 -1.46 -1.79
CA TYR A 10 -12.98 -1.00 -0.63
C TYR A 10 -12.12 -0.50 0.53
N CYS A 11 -10.80 -0.38 0.34
CA CYS A 11 -9.87 0.01 1.39
C CYS A 11 -8.95 1.15 0.93
N TYR A 12 -9.06 2.28 1.61
CA TYR A 12 -8.24 3.46 1.42
C TYR A 12 -7.60 3.84 2.75
N VAL A 13 -6.31 4.15 2.72
CA VAL A 13 -5.56 4.52 3.92
C VAL A 13 -4.80 5.80 3.67
N ALA A 14 -4.79 6.71 4.64
CA ALA A 14 -4.02 7.94 4.53
C ALA A 14 -2.51 7.64 4.49
N ALA A 15 -1.79 8.26 3.54
CA ALA A 15 -0.37 7.97 3.29
C ALA A 15 0.51 8.19 4.53
N ASP A 16 0.16 9.17 5.37
CA ASP A 16 0.85 9.52 6.61
C ASP A 16 0.74 8.45 7.70
N LEU A 17 -0.30 7.61 7.65
CA LEU A 17 -0.49 6.49 8.57
C LEU A 17 0.33 5.25 8.17
N ILE A 18 0.85 5.20 6.94
CA ILE A 18 1.64 4.06 6.47
C ILE A 18 3.07 4.18 7.00
N ALA A 19 3.51 3.15 7.73
CA ALA A 19 4.87 3.05 8.25
C ALA A 19 5.78 2.24 7.31
N GLN A 20 5.26 1.15 6.75
CA GLN A 20 6.04 0.24 5.91
C GLN A 20 5.16 -0.46 4.87
N VAL A 21 5.76 -0.78 3.71
CA VAL A 21 5.16 -1.61 2.66
C VAL A 21 6.10 -2.77 2.34
N THR A 22 5.63 -3.99 2.58
CA THR A 22 6.39 -5.23 2.36
C THR A 22 5.68 -6.09 1.31
N ALA A 23 6.44 -6.75 0.45
CA ALA A 23 5.89 -7.69 -0.52
C ALA A 23 6.52 -9.07 -0.29
N THR A 24 5.70 -10.10 -0.26
CA THR A 24 6.12 -11.49 -0.14
C THR A 24 5.35 -12.33 -1.16
N GLU A 25 6.05 -13.27 -1.81
CA GLU A 25 5.45 -14.11 -2.86
C GLU A 25 4.23 -14.90 -2.38
N ASN A 26 4.23 -15.31 -1.10
CA ASN A 26 3.17 -16.13 -0.50
C ASN A 26 2.01 -15.33 0.10
N GLN A 27 2.22 -14.08 0.54
CA GLN A 27 1.21 -13.31 1.27
C GLN A 27 0.71 -12.06 0.52
N GLY A 28 1.35 -11.72 -0.61
CA GLY A 28 0.99 -10.53 -1.37
C GLY A 28 1.72 -9.28 -0.87
N VAL A 29 1.06 -8.12 -0.98
CA VAL A 29 1.62 -6.86 -0.48
C VAL A 29 0.96 -6.52 0.85
N VAL A 30 1.78 -6.41 1.89
CA VAL A 30 1.38 -6.06 3.25
C VAL A 30 1.78 -4.62 3.52
N VAL A 31 0.81 -3.81 3.95
CA VAL A 31 0.99 -2.43 4.37
C VAL A 31 0.85 -2.39 5.89
N THR A 32 1.93 -2.03 6.57
CA THR A 32 1.96 -1.85 8.02
C THR A 32 1.77 -0.38 8.34
N LEU A 33 0.77 -0.09 9.17
CA LEU A 33 0.47 1.25 9.66
C LEU A 33 1.28 1.59 10.91
N ARG A 34 1.30 2.87 11.28
CA ARG A 34 2.04 3.36 12.46
C ARG A 34 1.55 2.81 13.80
N ASP A 35 0.31 2.32 13.86
CA ASP A 35 -0.27 1.64 15.01
C ASP A 35 0.02 0.12 15.03
N ASN A 36 0.91 -0.34 14.15
CA ASN A 36 1.24 -1.76 13.89
C ASN A 36 0.09 -2.57 13.27
N GLN A 37 -1.01 -1.95 12.85
CA GLN A 37 -2.03 -2.65 12.09
C GLN A 37 -1.48 -3.04 10.71
N GLN A 38 -1.74 -4.27 10.28
CA GLN A 38 -1.34 -4.78 8.97
C GLN A 38 -2.57 -4.93 8.08
N LEU A 39 -2.45 -4.41 6.86
CA LEU A 39 -3.46 -4.48 5.83
C LEU A 39 -2.87 -5.14 4.59
N ILE A 40 -3.66 -5.99 3.92
CA ILE A 40 -3.24 -6.64 2.67
C ILE A 40 -3.77 -5.80 1.52
N ALA A 41 -2.86 -5.31 0.68
CA ALA A 41 -3.23 -4.63 -0.55
C ALA A 41 -3.54 -5.64 -1.66
N MET A 42 -4.64 -5.39 -2.37
CA MET A 42 -5.02 -6.18 -3.53
C MET A 42 -4.12 -5.83 -4.71
N ARG A 43 -3.74 -6.88 -5.44
CA ARG A 43 -3.01 -6.75 -6.70
C ARG A 43 -3.98 -6.31 -7.80
N GLY A 44 -3.52 -5.42 -8.67
CA GLY A 44 -4.23 -5.15 -9.92
C GLY A 44 -4.22 -6.38 -10.83
N TYR A 45 -5.16 -6.44 -11.77
CA TYR A 45 -5.22 -7.51 -12.77
C TYR A 45 -3.91 -7.59 -13.57
N GLY A 46 -3.24 -8.74 -13.54
CA GLY A 46 -1.95 -8.95 -14.22
C GLY A 46 -0.72 -8.34 -13.54
N GLU A 47 -0.86 -7.63 -12.42
CA GLU A 47 0.29 -7.07 -11.68
C GLU A 47 0.99 -8.16 -10.85
N THR A 48 2.32 -8.14 -10.82
CA THR A 48 3.12 -8.91 -9.85
C THR A 48 3.10 -8.25 -8.47
N VAL A 49 3.45 -9.01 -7.42
CA VAL A 49 3.50 -8.52 -6.03
C VAL A 49 4.46 -7.33 -5.89
N TRP A 50 5.59 -7.36 -6.61
CA TRP A 50 6.58 -6.29 -6.63
C TRP A 50 6.06 -5.01 -7.31
N GLN A 51 5.37 -5.16 -8.46
CA GLN A 51 4.75 -4.02 -9.14
C GLN A 51 3.68 -3.34 -8.28
N THR A 52 2.85 -4.13 -7.59
CA THR A 52 1.84 -3.60 -6.67
C THR A 52 2.49 -2.85 -5.51
N LYS A 53 3.60 -3.34 -4.95
CA LYS A 53 4.39 -2.62 -3.93
C LYS A 53 4.93 -1.29 -4.46
N ASP A 54 5.54 -1.29 -5.64
CA ASP A 54 6.11 -0.08 -6.24
C ASP A 54 5.04 0.98 -6.53
N ARG A 55 3.86 0.55 -7.00
CA ARG A 55 2.70 1.44 -7.19
C ARG A 55 2.28 2.13 -5.89
N ILE A 56 2.20 1.37 -4.79
CA ILE A 56 1.84 1.91 -3.47
C ILE A 56 2.92 2.87 -2.97
N ILE A 57 4.20 2.51 -3.07
CA ILE A 57 5.31 3.39 -2.66
C ILE A 57 5.32 4.68 -3.47
N LYS A 58 5.10 4.59 -4.79
CA LYS A 58 4.99 5.76 -5.66
C LYS A 58 3.84 6.67 -5.23
N ALA A 59 2.66 6.10 -4.95
CA ALA A 59 1.51 6.86 -4.50
C ALA A 59 1.75 7.53 -3.13
N ILE A 60 2.48 6.88 -2.21
CA ILE A 60 2.89 7.46 -0.91
C ILE A 60 3.86 8.64 -1.12
N ASN A 61 4.85 8.48 -1.99
CA ASN A 61 5.82 9.53 -2.28
C ASN A 61 5.15 10.73 -2.95
N GLU A 62 4.30 10.49 -3.93
CA GLU A 62 3.48 11.55 -4.55
C GLU A 62 2.55 12.20 -3.54
N ALA A 63 2.04 11.46 -2.55
CA ALA A 63 1.21 12.01 -1.49
C ALA A 63 1.94 12.92 -0.50
N SER A 64 3.26 12.81 -0.41
CA SER A 64 4.11 13.54 0.52
C SER A 64 4.67 14.86 -0.05
N VAL A 65 4.47 15.11 -1.36
CA VAL A 65 4.82 16.35 -2.08
C VAL A 65 3.59 17.27 -2.13
#